data_AF-A0A2N9XBB0-F1
#
_entry.id   AF-A0A2N9XBB0-F1
#
_cell.length_a   1.000
_cell.length_b   1.000
_cell.length_c   1.000
_cell.angle_alpha   90.00
_cell.angle_beta   90.00
_cell.angle_gamma   90.00
#
_symmetry.space_group_name_H-M   'P 1'
#
loop_
_entity.id
_entity.type
_entity.pdbx_description
1 polymer ?
#
loop_
_entity_poly.entity_id
_entity_poly.type
_entity_poly.pdbx_seq_one_letter_code
_entity_poly.pdbx_strand_id
1 'polypeptide(L)' 'MIKVTKAKKVETKASEIKYPVARKSKYNGEVVLFYGEKSGMVVEAGDPRKSRNSVGTISENWTSYTDENTWEPVDVHIYG' A
#
# COMPACT_ATOMS: atom_id res chain seq x y z
N MET A 1 12.83 -48.53 23.30
CA MET A 1 11.67 -47.61 23.28
C MET A 1 12.14 -46.30 22.63
N ILE A 2 11.85 -46.09 21.35
CA ILE A 2 12.37 -44.95 20.58
C ILE A 2 11.37 -43.80 20.70
N LYS A 3 11.78 -42.67 21.32
CA LYS A 3 10.96 -41.45 21.36
C LYS A 3 11.16 -40.70 20.05
N VAL A 4 10.13 -40.71 19.21
CA VAL A 4 10.06 -39.88 18.01
C VAL A 4 9.51 -38.52 18.41
N THR A 5 10.36 -37.50 18.44
CA THR A 5 9.94 -36.12 18.62
C THR A 5 9.43 -35.59 17.30
N LYS A 6 8.11 -35.34 17.19
CA LYS A 6 7.52 -34.65 16.04
C LYS A 6 8.23 -33.30 15.88
N ALA A 7 8.82 -33.06 14.72
CA ALA A 7 9.32 -31.74 14.35
C ALA A 7 8.15 -30.75 14.40
N LYS A 8 8.27 -29.70 15.22
CA LYS A 8 7.34 -28.57 15.22
C LYS A 8 7.52 -27.87 13.87
N LYS A 9 6.53 -27.99 12.98
CA LYS A 9 6.47 -27.22 11.74
C LYS A 9 6.45 -25.75 12.13
N VAL A 10 7.59 -25.08 12.01
CA VAL A 10 7.68 -23.62 12.08
C VAL A 10 7.02 -23.14 10.80
N GLU A 11 5.74 -22.79 10.88
CA GLU A 11 5.14 -21.93 9.86
C GLU A 11 5.84 -20.58 9.97
N THR A 12 6.96 -20.45 9.27
CA THR A 12 7.35 -19.16 8.73
C THR A 12 6.17 -18.73 7.88
N LYS A 13 5.29 -17.89 8.41
CA LYS A 13 4.46 -17.01 7.60
C LYS A 13 5.46 -16.38 6.64
N ALA A 14 5.50 -16.85 5.40
CA ALA A 14 6.17 -16.11 4.34
C ALA A 14 5.61 -14.70 4.51
N SER A 15 6.48 -13.74 4.84
CA SER A 15 6.09 -12.35 4.96
C SER A 15 5.48 -12.00 3.61
N GLU A 16 4.15 -12.07 3.50
CA GLU A 16 3.44 -11.65 2.30
C GLU A 16 4.01 -10.28 1.97
N ILE A 17 4.57 -10.15 0.77
CA ILE A 17 5.08 -8.88 0.30
C ILE A 17 3.87 -7.96 0.23
N LYS A 18 3.72 -7.12 1.26
CA LYS A 18 2.55 -6.22 1.39
C LYS A 18 2.64 -5.03 0.46
N TYR A 19 3.82 -4.71 -0.07
CA TYR A 19 4.09 -3.47 -0.80
C TYR A 19 4.82 -3.75 -2.11
N PRO A 20 4.65 -2.89 -3.13
CA PRO A 20 3.84 -1.67 -3.10
C PRO A 20 2.32 -1.93 -3.19
N VAL A 21 1.51 -1.00 -2.66
CA VAL A 21 0.04 -1.02 -2.82
C VAL A 21 -0.40 0.28 -3.49
N ALA A 22 -1.08 0.18 -4.62
CA ALA A 22 -1.70 1.35 -5.24
C ALA A 22 -3.12 1.55 -4.72
N ARG A 23 -3.43 2.79 -4.38
CA ARG A 23 -4.77 3.23 -3.96
C ARG A 23 -5.12 4.55 -4.61
N LYS A 24 -6.38 4.72 -4.94
CA LYS A 24 -6.94 5.98 -5.42
C LYS A 24 -7.82 6.62 -4.34
N SER A 25 -7.62 7.91 -4.10
CA SER A 25 -8.41 8.68 -3.14
C SER A 25 -9.82 8.90 -3.67
N LYS A 26 -10.83 8.53 -2.89
CA LYS A 26 -12.24 8.79 -3.21
C LYS A 26 -12.60 10.28 -3.11
N TYR A 27 -11.80 11.07 -2.39
CA TYR A 27 -12.07 12.49 -2.15
C TYR A 27 -11.64 13.40 -3.32
N ASN A 28 -10.40 13.22 -3.77
CA ASN A 28 -9.76 14.09 -4.78
C ASN A 28 -9.27 13.33 -6.01
N GLY A 29 -9.33 12.00 -6.04
CA GLY A 29 -8.90 11.19 -7.18
C GLY A 29 -7.39 10.97 -7.30
N GLU A 30 -6.57 11.44 -6.34
CA GLU A 30 -5.12 11.20 -6.40
C GLU A 30 -4.79 9.72 -6.24
N VAL A 31 -3.81 9.23 -6.99
CA VAL A 31 -3.31 7.84 -6.87
C VAL A 31 -2.00 7.86 -6.11
N VAL A 32 -1.95 7.09 -5.02
CA VAL A 32 -0.77 6.95 -4.16
C VAL A 32 -0.25 5.52 -4.25
N LEU A 33 1.05 5.38 -4.52
CA LEU A 33 1.78 4.12 -4.41
C LEU A 33 2.37 4.04 -3.01
N PHE A 34 1.76 3.22 -2.16
CA PHE A 34 2.17 3.01 -0.77
C PHE A 34 3.34 2.02 -0.69
N TYR A 35 4.34 2.38 0.11
CA TYR A 35 5.47 1.53 0.50
C TYR A 35 5.55 1.32 2.03
N GLY A 36 4.57 1.85 2.76
CA GLY A 36 4.32 1.63 4.18
C GLY A 36 2.84 1.84 4.47
N GLU A 37 2.38 1.63 5.71
CA GLU A 37 0.94 1.73 6.03
C GLU A 37 0.38 3.12 5.73
N LYS A 38 1.16 4.16 6.05
CA LYS A 38 0.84 5.58 5.88
C LYS A 38 1.87 6.31 5.02
N SER A 39 2.79 5.57 4.40
CA SER A 39 3.91 6.12 3.63
C SER A 39 3.76 5.77 2.17
N GLY A 40 3.81 6.79 1.31
CA GLY A 40 3.56 6.62 -0.11
C GLY A 40 3.90 7.86 -0.94
N MET A 41 3.93 7.65 -2.25
CA MET A 41 4.20 8.68 -3.25
C MET A 41 3.01 8.86 -4.18
N VAL A 42 2.65 10.10 -4.50
CA VAL A 42 1.63 10.40 -5.53
C VAL A 42 2.19 10.04 -6.90
N VAL A 43 1.54 9.11 -7.59
CA VAL A 43 1.87 8.69 -8.96
C VAL A 43 0.91 9.27 -9.99
N GLU A 44 -0.28 9.72 -9.56
CA GLU A 44 -1.23 10.47 -10.37
C GLU A 44 -1.85 11.59 -9.53
N ALA A 45 -1.79 12.83 -10.00
CA ALA A 45 -2.37 13.97 -9.30
C ALA A 45 -3.89 13.94 -9.36
N GLY A 46 -4.55 14.29 -8.25
CA GLY A 46 -5.99 14.43 -8.17
C GLY A 46 -6.52 15.74 -8.76
N ASP A 47 -7.80 16.03 -8.53
CA ASP A 47 -8.46 17.29 -8.88
C ASP A 47 -7.66 18.49 -8.32
N PRO A 48 -7.15 19.40 -9.16
CA PRO A 48 -6.32 20.53 -8.73
C PRO A 48 -7.06 21.53 -7.84
N ARG A 49 -8.41 21.48 -7.77
CA ARG A 49 -9.20 22.30 -6.84
C ARG A 49 -9.27 21.69 -5.44
N LYS A 50 -8.92 20.41 -5.28
CA LYS A 50 -9.09 19.63 -4.05
C LYS A 50 -7.80 18.99 -3.51
N SER A 51 -6.79 18.80 -4.36
CA SER A 51 -5.48 18.32 -3.94
C SER A 51 -4.42 19.42 -4.07
N ARG A 52 -3.51 19.46 -3.11
CA ARG A 52 -2.29 20.31 -3.15
C ARG A 52 -1.06 19.53 -3.59
N ASN A 53 -1.20 18.22 -3.79
CA ASN A 53 -0.08 17.35 -4.10
C ASN A 53 0.10 17.27 -5.62
N SER A 54 1.35 17.34 -6.07
CA SER A 54 1.72 17.01 -7.44
C SER A 54 2.24 15.57 -7.52
N VAL A 55 2.30 15.02 -8.74
CA VAL A 55 3.02 13.77 -9.00
C VAL A 55 4.45 13.87 -8.43
N GLY A 56 4.90 12.81 -7.76
CA GLY A 56 6.19 12.76 -7.06
C GLY A 56 6.16 13.28 -5.63
N THR A 57 5.03 13.81 -5.13
CA THR A 57 4.91 14.19 -3.72
C THR A 57 5.03 12.94 -2.84
N ILE A 58 5.98 12.95 -1.91
CA ILE A 58 6.20 11.89 -0.92
C ILE A 58 5.65 12.36 0.43
N SER A 59 4.95 11.47 1.14
CA SER A 59 4.48 11.73 2.51
C SER A 59 4.45 10.42 3.31
N GLU A 60 4.71 10.55 4.62
CA GLU A 60 4.64 9.46 5.62
C GLU A 60 3.43 9.57 6.55
N ASN A 61 2.54 10.54 6.27
CA ASN A 61 1.38 10.88 7.11
C ASN A 61 0.04 10.72 6.36
N TRP A 62 -0.03 9.79 5.39
CA TRP A 62 -1.29 9.47 4.75
C TRP A 62 -2.27 8.78 5.71
N THR A 63 -3.56 8.87 5.42
CA THR A 63 -4.51 7.91 5.98
C THR A 63 -4.10 6.49 5.56
N SER A 64 -4.21 5.52 6.47
CA SER A 64 -3.80 4.14 6.22
C SER A 64 -4.40 3.59 4.92
N TYR A 65 -3.59 2.92 4.09
CA TYR A 65 -4.03 2.39 2.79
C TYR A 65 -5.17 1.36 2.89
N THR A 66 -5.41 0.82 4.10
CA THR A 66 -6.49 -0.12 4.40
C THR A 66 -7.81 0.57 4.76
N ASP A 67 -7.84 1.90 4.89
CA ASP A 67 -9.09 2.63 5.12
C ASP A 67 -9.90 2.75 3.82
N GLU A 68 -10.87 1.86 3.68
CA GLU A 68 -11.78 1.79 2.52
C GLU A 68 -12.72 3.00 2.42
N ASN A 69 -12.87 3.83 3.45
CA ASN A 69 -13.63 5.07 3.32
C ASN A 69 -12.86 6.14 2.54
N THR A 70 -11.53 6.13 2.67
CA THR A 70 -10.64 7.07 2.00
C THR A 70 -10.20 6.56 0.63
N TRP A 71 -9.92 5.26 0.54
CA TRP A 71 -9.21 4.67 -0.60
C TRP A 71 -10.04 3.63 -1.35
N GLU A 72 -9.82 3.53 -2.66
CA GLU A 72 -10.23 2.39 -3.47
C GLU A 72 -9.01 1.69 -4.10
N PRO A 73 -9.06 0.36 -4.31
CA PRO A 73 -8.01 -0.36 -5.03
C PRO A 73 -7.93 0.11 -6.48
N VAL A 74 -6.71 0.22 -7.00
CA VAL A 74 -6.45 0.52 -8.42
C VAL A 74 -5.24 -0.27 -8.90
N ASP A 75 -5.30 -0.72 -10.14
CA ASP A 75 -4.16 -1.35 -10.81
C ASP A 75 -3.27 -0.28 -11.45
N VAL A 76 -1.96 -0.36 -11.22
CA VAL A 76 -0.98 0.54 -11.81
C VAL A 76 -0.01 -0.28 -12.65
N HIS A 77 0.25 0.19 -13.86
CA HIS A 77 1.26 -0.40 -14.74
C HIS A 77 2.50 0.52 -14.78
N ILE A 78 3.68 -0.06 -14.57
CA ILE A 78 4.95 0.66 -14.54
C ILE A 78 5.75 0.26 -15.79
N TYR A 79 6.11 1.24 -16.62
CA TYR A 79 6.95 1.06 -17.80
C TYR A 79 8.42 1.37 -17.48
N GLY A 80 9.35 0.79 -18.25
CA GLY A 80 10.80 1.02 -18.16
C GLY A 80 11.44 1.14 -19.53
#